data_AF-D7NBD3-F1
#
_entry.id   AF-D7NBD3-F1
#
_cell.length_a   1.000
_cell.length_b   1.000
_cell.length_c   1.000
_cell.angle_alpha   90.00
_cell.angle_beta   90.00
_cell.angle_gamma   90.00
#
_symmetry.space_group_name_H-M   'P 1'
#
loop_
_entity.id
_entity.type
_entity.pdbx_description
1 polymer ?
#
loop_
_entity_poly.entity_id
_entity_poly.type
_entity_poly.pdbx_seq_one_letter_code
_entity_poly.pdbx_strand_id
1 'polypeptide(L)'
;MRTLKLAVCCLLLACASTTACAQKQLTILHTSDTHSCILPLNENLADTLFAGRAGFIRRISMLEEERKKEPELLLFDSGDFSQGSPYYTLFKGDVEIGLMNRMHYDAGTIGNHEFDYGLDNMVRLFKKANFPIICSNYDFRGTALEGLVKPYIVLKRKGIKIGVFALDPQLEGLVATKNYGTIKYLNPVSVANDMVKLLRGKEKCDLVICISHLGWEEKGMGDQMVIANSRGIDIVLGGHSHTFFKELHYVKNLDGHEVPVDHEGKNAIYVGKLKLDLTRSRK
;
A
#
# COMPACT_ATOMS: atom_id res chain seq x y z
N MET A 1 -30.28 -20.30 -76.50
CA MET A 1 -30.58 -20.50 -75.06
C MET A 1 -29.45 -21.33 -74.47
N ARG A 2 -28.42 -20.69 -73.85
CA ARG A 2 -28.13 -20.67 -72.39
C ARG A 2 -28.27 -22.08 -71.76
N THR A 3 -27.25 -22.65 -71.12
CA THR A 3 -26.78 -22.20 -69.80
C THR A 3 -25.31 -22.57 -69.50
N LEU A 4 -24.54 -21.57 -69.06
CA LEU A 4 -23.20 -21.70 -68.48
C LEU A 4 -23.35 -21.93 -66.96
N LYS A 5 -22.78 -23.02 -66.41
CA LYS A 5 -22.78 -23.28 -64.96
C LYS A 5 -21.62 -22.53 -64.32
N LEU A 6 -21.93 -21.51 -63.51
CA LEU A 6 -20.97 -20.76 -62.71
C LEU A 6 -20.79 -21.47 -61.36
N ALA A 7 -19.61 -22.02 -61.11
CA ALA A 7 -19.25 -22.57 -59.81
C ALA A 7 -18.82 -21.41 -58.88
N VAL A 8 -19.63 -21.12 -57.87
CA VAL A 8 -19.31 -20.15 -56.81
C VAL A 8 -18.48 -20.88 -55.76
N CYS A 9 -17.19 -20.57 -55.69
CA CYS A 9 -16.30 -21.03 -54.64
C CYS A 9 -16.41 -20.04 -53.46
N CYS A 10 -17.20 -20.38 -52.45
CA CYS A 10 -17.26 -19.61 -51.20
C CYS A 10 -15.95 -19.80 -50.42
N LEU A 11 -15.04 -18.84 -50.50
CA LEU A 11 -13.93 -18.72 -49.57
C LEU A 11 -14.49 -18.36 -48.17
N LEU A 12 -14.57 -19.34 -47.29
CA LEU A 12 -14.74 -19.11 -45.85
C LEU A 12 -13.43 -18.53 -45.30
N LEU A 13 -13.35 -17.19 -45.19
CA LEU A 13 -12.32 -16.56 -44.36
C LEU A 13 -12.59 -16.91 -42.90
N ALA A 14 -11.89 -17.91 -42.39
CA ALA A 14 -11.75 -18.11 -40.96
C ALA A 14 -10.89 -16.97 -40.41
N CYS A 15 -11.53 -15.91 -39.90
CA CYS A 15 -10.87 -14.91 -39.08
C CYS A 15 -10.41 -15.59 -37.78
N ALA A 16 -9.18 -16.09 -37.78
CA ALA A 16 -8.48 -16.43 -36.56
C ALA A 16 -8.23 -15.12 -35.79
N SER A 17 -9.12 -14.80 -34.85
CA SER A 17 -8.92 -13.70 -33.92
C SER A 17 -7.77 -14.06 -33.00
N THR A 18 -6.55 -13.64 -33.35
CA THR A 18 -5.44 -13.60 -32.41
C THR A 18 -5.76 -12.55 -31.37
N THR A 19 -6.39 -12.95 -30.27
CA THR A 19 -6.45 -12.08 -29.08
C THR A 19 -5.04 -11.97 -28.54
N ALA A 20 -4.30 -10.97 -29.04
CA ALA A 20 -3.10 -10.50 -28.36
C ALA A 20 -3.53 -10.09 -26.96
N CYS A 21 -3.19 -10.92 -25.96
CA CYS A 21 -3.43 -10.57 -24.58
C CYS A 21 -2.48 -9.42 -24.27
N ALA A 22 -2.96 -8.18 -24.36
CA ALA A 22 -2.19 -7.02 -23.95
C ALA A 22 -1.69 -7.25 -22.52
N GLN A 23 -0.37 -7.26 -22.34
CA GLN A 23 0.26 -7.34 -21.03
C GLN A 23 -0.24 -6.16 -20.20
N LYS A 24 -0.90 -6.45 -19.08
CA LYS A 24 -1.45 -5.41 -18.22
C LYS A 24 -0.36 -5.01 -17.23
N GLN A 25 0.10 -3.77 -17.34
CA GLN A 25 1.02 -3.19 -16.37
C GLN A 25 0.26 -2.34 -15.35
N LEU A 26 0.49 -2.60 -14.08
CA LEU A 26 -0.01 -1.81 -12.96
C LEU A 26 1.15 -1.02 -12.36
N THR A 27 0.97 0.29 -12.16
CA THR A 27 1.92 1.14 -11.46
C THR A 27 1.44 1.35 -10.03
N ILE A 28 2.28 1.03 -9.06
CA ILE A 28 2.04 1.26 -7.64
C ILE A 28 3.10 2.25 -7.15
N LEU A 29 2.63 3.34 -6.55
CA LEU A 29 3.45 4.25 -5.78
C LEU A 29 3.21 4.04 -4.29
N HIS A 30 4.24 4.20 -3.48
CA HIS A 30 4.05 4.13 -2.03
C HIS A 30 5.01 5.03 -1.25
N THR A 31 4.56 5.41 -0.06
CA THR A 31 5.36 6.15 0.93
C THR A 31 5.23 5.48 2.28
N SER A 32 6.19 5.73 3.16
CA SER A 32 6.14 5.33 4.56
C SER A 32 6.81 6.40 5.41
N ASP A 33 6.53 6.40 6.73
CA ASP A 33 7.32 7.11 7.74
C ASP A 33 7.52 8.58 7.38
N THR A 34 6.48 9.21 6.84
CA THR A 34 6.59 10.58 6.30
C THR A 34 6.75 11.59 7.43
N HIS A 35 6.40 11.21 8.66
CA HIS A 35 6.71 11.88 9.91
C HIS A 35 6.43 13.38 9.90
N SER A 36 5.25 13.78 9.42
CA SER A 36 4.88 15.19 9.32
C SER A 36 5.93 16.03 8.58
N CYS A 37 6.69 15.45 7.64
CA CYS A 37 7.66 16.17 6.82
C CYS A 37 6.91 17.01 5.75
N ILE A 38 6.27 18.08 6.23
CA ILE A 38 5.41 18.96 5.44
C ILE A 38 6.25 19.74 4.42
N LEU A 39 7.32 20.34 4.91
CA LEU A 39 8.27 21.14 4.14
C LEU A 39 9.49 20.30 3.75
N PRO A 40 10.25 20.74 2.72
CA PRO A 40 11.55 20.14 2.43
C PRO A 40 12.47 20.18 3.65
N LEU A 41 13.37 19.19 3.72
CA LEU A 41 14.43 19.17 4.71
C LEU A 41 15.38 20.36 4.51
N ASN A 42 16.05 20.80 5.58
CA ASN A 42 16.96 21.94 5.55
C ASN A 42 18.03 21.77 4.46
N GLU A 43 18.24 22.80 3.64
CA GLU A 43 19.22 22.79 2.55
C GLU A 43 20.68 22.73 3.04
N ASN A 44 20.90 23.06 4.31
CA ASN A 44 22.22 23.04 4.96
C ASN A 44 22.45 21.76 5.78
N LEU A 45 21.68 20.69 5.57
CA LEU A 45 21.96 19.40 6.19
C LEU A 45 23.35 18.90 5.78
N ALA A 46 24.10 18.36 6.75
CA ALA A 46 25.41 17.75 6.49
C ALA A 46 25.31 16.58 5.51
N ASP A 47 24.20 15.84 5.55
CA ASP A 47 23.89 14.83 4.54
C ASP A 47 23.29 15.50 3.29
N THR A 48 24.16 15.77 2.31
CA THR A 48 23.81 16.41 1.05
C THR A 48 22.92 15.55 0.15
N LEU A 49 22.81 14.24 0.42
CA LEU A 49 21.83 13.40 -0.28
C LEU A 49 20.40 13.74 0.15
N PHE A 50 20.19 14.30 1.33
CA PHE A 50 18.86 14.59 1.88
C PHE A 50 18.53 16.09 1.95
N ALA A 51 19.56 16.94 1.95
CA ALA A 51 19.40 18.39 1.95
C ALA A 51 18.43 18.89 0.85
N GLY A 52 17.45 19.71 1.23
CA GLY A 52 16.46 20.30 0.30
C GLY A 52 15.45 19.31 -0.31
N ARG A 53 15.51 18.02 0.03
CA ARG A 53 14.59 16.97 -0.46
C ARG A 53 13.32 16.87 0.41
N ALA A 54 12.49 15.87 0.16
CA ALA A 54 11.20 15.66 0.83
C ALA A 54 10.17 16.78 0.54
N GLY A 55 9.19 16.92 1.44
CA GLY A 55 8.12 17.93 1.39
C GLY A 55 6.93 17.53 0.50
N PHE A 56 5.73 17.88 0.93
CA PHE A 56 4.50 17.50 0.22
C PHE A 56 4.32 18.19 -1.13
N ILE A 57 4.73 19.46 -1.28
CA ILE A 57 4.56 20.19 -2.56
C ILE A 57 5.27 19.46 -3.71
N ARG A 58 6.50 19.01 -3.48
CA ARG A 58 7.28 18.26 -4.47
C ARG A 58 6.63 16.91 -4.79
N ARG A 59 6.15 16.19 -3.76
CA ARG A 59 5.46 14.91 -3.94
C ARG A 59 4.15 15.05 -4.70
N ILE A 60 3.34 16.07 -4.40
CA ILE A 60 2.11 16.39 -5.13
C ILE A 60 2.43 16.66 -6.60
N SER A 61 3.40 17.53 -6.90
CA SER A 61 3.80 17.83 -8.28
C SER A 61 4.28 16.59 -9.03
N MET A 62 5.13 15.77 -8.41
CA MET A 62 5.60 14.51 -9.01
C MET A 62 4.43 13.56 -9.30
N LEU A 63 3.51 13.42 -8.34
CA LEU A 63 2.34 12.56 -8.48
C LEU A 63 1.39 13.03 -9.58
N GLU A 64 1.19 14.34 -9.72
CA GLU A 64 0.41 14.92 -10.83
C GLU A 64 1.04 14.58 -12.19
N GLU A 65 2.37 14.63 -12.31
CA GLU A 65 3.06 14.22 -13.54
C GLU A 65 2.95 12.71 -13.81
N GLU A 66 3.04 11.88 -12.77
CA GLU A 66 2.89 10.44 -12.89
C GLU A 66 1.47 10.05 -13.29
N ARG A 67 0.44 10.71 -12.73
CA ARG A 67 -0.96 10.47 -13.10
C ARG A 67 -1.31 10.92 -14.51
N LYS A 68 -0.62 11.92 -15.07
CA LYS A 68 -0.76 12.26 -16.51
C LYS A 68 -0.31 11.10 -17.40
N LYS A 69 0.70 10.33 -16.98
CA LYS A 69 1.24 9.18 -17.71
C LYS A 69 0.40 7.92 -17.45
N GLU A 70 0.05 7.68 -16.19
CA GLU A 70 -0.66 6.49 -15.72
C GLU A 70 -1.85 6.90 -14.82
N PRO A 71 -3.01 7.27 -15.41
CA PRO A 71 -4.17 7.77 -14.65
C PRO A 71 -4.75 6.77 -13.64
N GLU A 72 -4.54 5.47 -13.88
CA GLU A 72 -4.99 4.37 -13.01
C GLU A 72 -3.88 3.86 -12.07
N LEU A 73 -2.78 4.60 -11.88
CA LEU A 73 -1.79 4.24 -10.88
C LEU A 73 -2.41 4.19 -9.49
N LEU A 74 -1.84 3.36 -8.62
CA LEU A 74 -2.21 3.24 -7.23
C LEU A 74 -1.23 4.01 -6.35
N LEU A 75 -1.70 4.56 -5.24
CA LEU A 75 -0.87 5.21 -4.22
C LEU A 75 -1.23 4.71 -2.83
N PHE A 76 -0.24 4.20 -2.10
CA PHE A 76 -0.42 3.67 -0.74
C PHE A 76 0.52 4.33 0.27
N ASP A 77 0.09 4.40 1.54
CA ASP A 77 0.95 4.82 2.65
C ASP A 77 1.09 3.73 3.70
N SER A 78 2.34 3.42 4.06
CA SER A 78 2.67 2.36 5.02
C SER A 78 2.68 2.84 6.47
N GLY A 79 2.06 3.98 6.82
CA GLY A 79 1.91 4.43 8.20
C GLY A 79 3.03 5.38 8.66
N ASP A 80 2.88 5.90 9.89
CA ASP A 80 3.71 6.96 10.46
C ASP A 80 3.76 8.23 9.58
N PHE A 81 2.60 8.61 9.06
CA PHE A 81 2.44 9.94 8.46
C PHE A 81 2.32 11.04 9.54
N SER A 82 1.94 10.66 10.76
CA SER A 82 1.92 11.48 11.96
C SER A 82 3.32 11.68 12.57
N GLN A 83 3.42 12.70 13.44
CA GLN A 83 4.58 13.02 14.30
C GLN A 83 5.89 13.33 13.57
N GLY A 84 6.66 14.33 14.04
CA GLY A 84 8.04 14.55 13.56
C GLY A 84 8.36 16.00 13.19
N SER A 85 7.33 16.84 13.01
CA SER A 85 7.50 18.29 12.82
C SER A 85 6.55 19.10 13.72
N PRO A 86 6.81 20.40 13.91
CA PRO A 86 5.89 21.29 14.63
C PRO A 86 4.47 21.33 14.05
N TYR A 87 4.29 20.99 12.77
CA TYR A 87 2.95 20.94 12.17
C TYR A 87 2.05 19.92 12.89
N TYR A 88 2.56 18.71 13.17
CA TYR A 88 1.79 17.72 13.90
C TYR A 88 1.49 18.19 15.33
N THR A 89 2.44 18.85 15.99
CA THR A 89 2.23 19.39 17.34
C THR A 89 1.16 20.48 17.39
N LEU A 90 1.15 21.37 16.40
CA LEU A 90 0.24 22.52 16.35
C LEU A 90 -1.15 22.16 15.80
N PHE A 91 -1.21 21.31 14.77
CA PHE A 91 -2.44 21.00 14.01
C PHE A 91 -2.94 19.57 14.21
N LYS A 92 -2.25 18.76 15.02
CA LYS A 92 -2.67 17.43 15.46
C LYS A 92 -3.01 16.47 14.32
N GLY A 93 -2.38 16.60 13.15
CA GLY A 93 -2.62 15.74 11.99
C GLY A 93 -3.49 16.34 10.88
N ASP A 94 -4.09 17.53 11.09
CA ASP A 94 -4.99 18.13 10.08
C ASP A 94 -4.28 18.49 8.78
N VAL A 95 -3.01 18.89 8.88
CA VAL A 95 -2.20 19.27 7.71
C VAL A 95 -1.84 18.02 6.91
N GLU A 96 -1.42 16.96 7.60
CA GLU A 96 -1.04 15.67 7.06
C GLU A 96 -2.21 15.04 6.28
N ILE A 97 -3.36 14.84 6.94
CA ILE A 97 -4.56 14.28 6.29
C ILE A 97 -5.03 15.17 5.14
N GLY A 98 -5.02 16.49 5.31
CA GLY A 98 -5.41 17.44 4.27
C GLY A 98 -4.53 17.31 3.01
N LEU A 99 -3.22 17.15 3.18
CA LEU A 99 -2.30 16.98 2.07
C LEU A 99 -2.36 15.58 1.46
N MET A 100 -2.51 14.52 2.26
CA MET A 100 -2.75 13.16 1.75
C MET A 100 -4.06 13.09 0.95
N ASN A 101 -5.11 13.80 1.36
CA ASN A 101 -6.34 13.93 0.59
C ASN A 101 -6.11 14.56 -0.78
N ARG A 102 -5.28 15.61 -0.88
CA ARG A 102 -4.90 16.23 -2.16
C ARG A 102 -4.05 15.31 -3.03
N MET A 103 -3.31 14.40 -2.40
CA MET A 103 -2.55 13.36 -3.10
C MET A 103 -3.44 12.20 -3.54
N HIS A 104 -4.70 12.10 -3.12
CA HIS A 104 -5.61 11.02 -3.52
C HIS A 104 -5.00 9.62 -3.29
N TYR A 105 -4.55 9.33 -2.07
CA TYR A 105 -4.16 7.97 -1.69
C TYR A 105 -5.31 6.98 -1.93
N ASP A 106 -4.99 5.75 -2.34
CA ASP A 106 -5.97 4.66 -2.47
C ASP A 106 -6.21 3.96 -1.12
N ALA A 107 -5.19 3.92 -0.25
CA ALA A 107 -5.28 3.52 1.15
C ALA A 107 -4.06 3.99 1.95
N GLY A 108 -4.20 4.05 3.27
CA GLY A 108 -3.07 4.14 4.22
C GLY A 108 -3.26 3.17 5.38
N THR A 109 -2.17 2.79 6.05
CA THR A 109 -2.23 2.01 7.30
C THR A 109 -1.88 2.86 8.53
N ILE A 110 -1.80 2.22 9.69
CA ILE A 110 -1.59 2.85 11.00
C ILE A 110 -0.21 2.48 11.52
N GLY A 111 0.70 3.44 11.58
CA GLY A 111 1.94 3.30 12.33
C GLY A 111 1.76 3.58 13.81
N ASN A 112 2.84 3.40 14.59
CA ASN A 112 2.77 3.64 16.04
C ASN A 112 2.52 5.12 16.37
N HIS A 113 2.96 6.06 15.52
CA HIS A 113 2.81 7.49 15.79
C HIS A 113 1.41 8.05 15.50
N GLU A 114 0.56 7.32 14.78
CA GLU A 114 -0.86 7.68 14.67
C GLU A 114 -1.56 7.73 16.03
N PHE A 115 -1.05 6.97 17.02
CA PHE A 115 -1.58 6.92 18.38
C PHE A 115 -1.05 8.04 19.29
N ASP A 116 -0.12 8.90 18.87
CA ASP A 116 0.55 9.85 19.77
C ASP A 116 -0.41 10.79 20.53
N TYR A 117 -1.52 11.17 19.89
CA TYR A 117 -2.61 11.96 20.50
C TYR A 117 -3.87 11.14 20.88
N GLY A 118 -3.76 9.80 20.87
CA GLY A 118 -4.82 8.89 21.30
C GLY A 118 -5.98 8.73 20.31
N LEU A 119 -6.89 7.82 20.67
CA LEU A 119 -7.97 7.36 19.79
C LEU A 119 -8.92 8.47 19.33
N ASP A 120 -9.22 9.46 20.18
CA ASP A 120 -10.12 10.57 19.82
C ASP A 120 -9.54 11.40 18.66
N ASN A 121 -8.22 11.61 18.67
CA ASN A 121 -7.56 12.30 17.58
C ASN A 121 -7.55 11.45 16.30
N MET A 122 -7.29 10.14 16.42
CA MET A 122 -7.37 9.23 15.27
C MET A 122 -8.76 9.23 14.64
N VAL A 123 -9.83 9.14 15.43
CA VAL A 123 -11.22 9.22 14.94
C VAL A 123 -11.46 10.52 14.18
N ARG A 124 -11.00 11.65 14.73
CA ARG A 124 -11.13 12.96 14.11
C ARG A 124 -10.41 13.02 12.75
N LEU A 125 -9.18 12.50 12.68
CA LEU A 125 -8.38 12.47 11.47
C LEU A 125 -8.95 11.52 10.41
N PHE A 126 -9.31 10.29 10.80
CA PHE A 126 -9.77 9.26 9.88
C PHE A 126 -11.14 9.60 9.29
N LYS A 127 -12.00 10.32 10.02
CA LYS A 127 -13.25 10.88 9.47
C LYS A 127 -13.02 11.98 8.43
N LYS A 128 -11.85 12.63 8.43
CA LYS A 128 -11.47 13.65 7.45
C LYS A 128 -10.72 13.06 6.25
N ALA A 129 -10.26 11.81 6.33
CA ALA A 129 -9.57 11.15 5.22
C ALA A 129 -10.57 10.81 4.10
N ASN A 130 -10.20 11.16 2.86
CA ASN A 130 -10.95 10.82 1.64
C ASN A 130 -10.57 9.45 1.08
N PHE A 131 -9.74 8.72 1.83
CA PHE A 131 -9.22 7.40 1.51
C PHE A 131 -9.39 6.50 2.74
N PRO A 132 -9.54 5.19 2.53
CA PRO A 132 -9.67 4.24 3.64
C PRO A 132 -8.36 4.13 4.41
N ILE A 133 -8.46 4.18 5.75
CA ILE A 133 -7.42 3.67 6.64
C ILE A 133 -7.71 2.20 6.89
N ILE A 134 -6.69 1.35 6.70
CA ILE A 134 -6.80 -0.09 6.88
C ILE A 134 -5.85 -0.60 7.95
N CYS A 135 -6.24 -1.66 8.65
CA CYS A 135 -5.43 -2.41 9.62
C CYS A 135 -6.14 -3.73 9.90
N SER A 136 -5.45 -4.86 9.68
CA SER A 136 -6.06 -6.20 9.79
C SER A 136 -5.80 -6.87 11.13
N ASN A 137 -4.70 -6.52 11.79
CA ASN A 137 -4.19 -7.23 12.96
C ASN A 137 -4.39 -6.48 14.28
N TYR A 138 -5.20 -5.43 14.28
CA TYR A 138 -5.77 -4.84 15.48
C TYR A 138 -7.26 -5.15 15.59
N ASP A 139 -7.69 -5.59 16.78
CA ASP A 139 -9.10 -5.73 17.12
C ASP A 139 -9.63 -4.42 17.68
N PHE A 140 -10.38 -3.68 16.86
CA PHE A 140 -11.00 -2.41 17.23
C PHE A 140 -12.36 -2.56 17.91
N ARG A 141 -12.89 -3.77 18.11
CA ARG A 141 -14.23 -3.96 18.69
C ARG A 141 -14.35 -3.30 20.07
N GLY A 142 -15.43 -2.55 20.27
CA GLY A 142 -15.67 -1.78 21.49
C GLY A 142 -14.86 -0.50 21.61
N THR A 143 -14.10 -0.10 20.58
CA THR A 143 -13.35 1.16 20.54
C THR A 143 -14.04 2.18 19.61
N ALA A 144 -13.67 3.45 19.73
CA ALA A 144 -14.19 4.50 18.84
C ALA A 144 -13.75 4.37 17.37
N LEU A 145 -12.78 3.49 17.08
CA LEU A 145 -12.29 3.18 15.74
C LEU A 145 -13.05 2.02 15.06
N GLU A 146 -13.95 1.34 15.79
CA GLU A 146 -14.74 0.23 15.24
C GLU A 146 -15.55 0.68 14.02
N GLY A 147 -15.37 -0.02 12.89
CA GLY A 147 -16.03 0.29 11.62
C GLY A 147 -15.44 1.49 10.87
N LEU A 148 -14.60 2.32 11.50
CA LEU A 148 -13.90 3.42 10.84
C LEU A 148 -12.63 2.92 10.15
N VAL A 149 -11.89 2.02 10.80
CA VAL A 149 -10.73 1.33 10.24
C VAL A 149 -11.18 -0.01 9.66
N LYS A 150 -10.83 -0.26 8.40
CA LYS A 150 -11.22 -1.50 7.69
C LYS A 150 -10.09 -2.53 7.75
N PRO A 151 -10.38 -3.84 7.83
CA PRO A 151 -9.32 -4.85 7.76
C PRO A 151 -8.66 -4.91 6.39
N TYR A 152 -9.43 -4.69 5.32
CA TYR A 152 -8.94 -4.73 3.95
C TYR A 152 -9.83 -3.87 3.05
N ILE A 153 -9.34 -3.63 1.83
CA ILE A 153 -10.13 -3.09 0.72
C ILE A 153 -9.92 -3.94 -0.53
N VAL A 154 -10.84 -3.75 -1.48
CA VAL A 154 -10.73 -4.34 -2.80
C VAL A 154 -10.88 -3.24 -3.84
N LEU A 155 -9.87 -3.12 -4.70
CA LEU A 155 -9.80 -2.15 -5.77
C LEU A 155 -9.92 -2.84 -7.14
N LYS A 156 -10.38 -2.09 -8.13
CA LYS A 156 -10.36 -2.52 -9.53
C LYS A 156 -9.62 -1.48 -10.38
N ARG A 157 -8.55 -1.90 -11.04
CA ARG A 157 -7.73 -1.06 -11.95
C ARG A 157 -7.39 -1.86 -13.18
N LYS A 158 -7.53 -1.28 -14.38
CA LYS A 158 -7.21 -1.96 -15.65
C LYS A 158 -7.87 -3.36 -15.77
N GLY A 159 -9.04 -3.56 -15.13
CA GLY A 159 -9.76 -4.83 -15.09
C GLY A 159 -9.12 -5.95 -14.26
N ILE A 160 -8.25 -5.61 -13.30
CA ILE A 160 -7.66 -6.51 -12.30
C ILE A 160 -8.33 -6.23 -10.95
N LYS A 161 -8.70 -7.28 -10.22
CA LYS A 161 -9.25 -7.17 -8.86
C LYS A 161 -8.12 -7.29 -7.83
N ILE A 162 -7.87 -6.23 -7.07
CA ILE A 162 -6.69 -6.09 -6.20
C ILE A 162 -7.18 -6.06 -4.75
N GLY A 163 -6.79 -7.05 -3.97
CA GLY A 163 -7.00 -7.07 -2.53
C GLY A 163 -5.85 -6.36 -1.84
N VAL A 164 -6.15 -5.46 -0.92
CA VAL A 164 -5.15 -4.76 -0.11
C VAL A 164 -5.53 -4.90 1.35
N PHE A 165 -4.64 -5.44 2.16
CA PHE A 165 -4.77 -5.53 3.60
C PHE A 165 -3.53 -4.95 4.26
N ALA A 166 -3.59 -4.68 5.56
CA ALA A 166 -2.44 -4.12 6.27
C ALA A 166 -2.13 -4.77 7.60
N LEU A 167 -0.85 -4.72 7.99
CA LEU A 167 -0.32 -5.26 9.23
C LEU A 167 0.54 -4.21 9.94
N ASP A 168 0.28 -3.99 11.22
CA ASP A 168 0.90 -2.92 12.02
C ASP A 168 1.57 -3.50 13.27
N PRO A 169 2.50 -2.80 13.95
CA PRO A 169 3.39 -3.43 14.93
C PRO A 169 2.71 -3.66 16.30
N GLN A 170 3.35 -4.41 17.18
CA GLN A 170 2.82 -4.55 18.55
C GLN A 170 2.90 -3.21 19.30
N LEU A 171 1.75 -2.72 19.77
CA LEU A 171 1.66 -1.40 20.43
C LEU A 171 2.34 -1.36 21.81
N GLU A 172 2.32 -2.48 22.54
CA GLU A 172 2.99 -2.58 23.84
C GLU A 172 4.51 -2.43 23.65
N GLY A 173 5.09 -1.42 24.31
CA GLY A 173 6.50 -1.06 24.19
C GLY A 173 6.79 0.08 23.21
N LEU A 174 5.89 0.33 22.24
CA LEU A 174 6.01 1.42 21.26
C LEU A 174 5.12 2.62 21.57
N VAL A 175 3.93 2.36 22.09
CA VAL A 175 2.90 3.37 22.35
C VAL A 175 2.52 3.35 23.83
N ALA A 176 2.25 4.54 24.39
CA ALA A 176 1.74 4.63 25.76
C ALA A 176 0.37 3.94 25.87
N THR A 177 0.19 3.03 26.85
CA THR A 177 -1.05 2.24 27.01
C THR A 177 -2.32 3.08 27.02
N LYS A 178 -2.28 4.28 27.61
CA LYS A 178 -3.42 5.22 27.64
C LYS A 178 -3.89 5.67 26.24
N ASN A 179 -3.04 5.58 25.22
CA ASN A 179 -3.31 6.09 23.89
C ASN A 179 -3.98 5.06 22.97
N TYR A 180 -3.77 3.76 23.19
CA TYR A 180 -4.41 2.69 22.41
C TYR A 180 -5.50 1.92 23.18
N GLY A 181 -5.56 2.07 24.50
CA GLY A 181 -6.65 1.56 25.33
C GLY A 181 -6.80 0.04 25.23
N THR A 182 -7.98 -0.41 24.81
CA THR A 182 -8.36 -1.84 24.79
C THR A 182 -8.14 -2.53 23.45
N ILE A 183 -7.49 -1.85 22.48
CA ILE A 183 -7.15 -2.46 21.18
C ILE A 183 -6.28 -3.68 21.41
N LYS A 184 -6.66 -4.82 20.83
CA LYS A 184 -5.89 -6.06 20.93
C LYS A 184 -5.04 -6.25 19.70
N TYR A 185 -3.77 -6.57 19.93
CA TYR A 185 -2.86 -7.01 18.89
C TYR A 185 -3.09 -8.49 18.55
N LEU A 186 -3.25 -8.79 17.28
CA LEU A 186 -3.41 -10.13 16.75
C LEU A 186 -2.11 -10.55 16.04
N ASN A 187 -1.79 -11.84 16.08
CA ASN A 187 -0.58 -12.37 15.44
C ASN A 187 -0.58 -12.08 13.93
N PRO A 188 0.39 -11.31 13.40
CA PRO A 188 0.38 -10.90 12.00
C PRO A 188 0.48 -12.05 10.99
N VAL A 189 1.21 -13.11 11.31
CA VAL A 189 1.33 -14.29 10.43
C VAL A 189 -0.03 -14.98 10.24
N SER A 190 -0.76 -15.19 11.35
CA SER A 190 -2.10 -15.78 11.29
C SER A 190 -3.06 -14.90 10.48
N VAL A 191 -3.06 -13.60 10.79
CA VAL A 191 -3.93 -12.62 10.12
C VAL A 191 -3.61 -12.51 8.63
N ALA A 192 -2.34 -12.50 8.25
CA ALA A 192 -1.92 -12.46 6.85
C ALA A 192 -2.48 -13.64 6.05
N ASN A 193 -2.35 -14.86 6.59
CA ASN A 193 -2.89 -16.06 5.95
C ASN A 193 -4.43 -16.03 5.84
N ASP A 194 -5.12 -15.55 6.87
CA ASP A 194 -6.57 -15.39 6.86
C ASP A 194 -7.03 -14.33 5.83
N MET A 195 -6.33 -13.20 5.75
CA MET A 195 -6.60 -12.15 4.77
C MET A 195 -6.36 -12.65 3.35
N VAL A 196 -5.27 -13.35 3.07
CA VAL A 196 -5.02 -13.94 1.75
C VAL A 196 -6.12 -14.95 1.40
N LYS A 197 -6.49 -15.84 2.32
CA LYS A 197 -7.56 -16.82 2.11
C LYS A 197 -8.88 -16.13 1.77
N LEU A 198 -9.22 -15.05 2.48
CA LEU A 198 -10.41 -14.26 2.22
C LEU A 198 -10.33 -13.54 0.85
N LEU A 199 -9.23 -12.85 0.57
CA LEU A 199 -9.07 -12.04 -0.64
C LEU A 199 -9.02 -12.91 -1.91
N ARG A 200 -8.28 -14.01 -1.88
CA ARG A 200 -8.21 -14.96 -3.00
C ARG A 200 -9.46 -15.81 -3.11
N GLY A 201 -9.96 -16.32 -1.98
CA GLY A 201 -11.05 -17.29 -1.94
C GLY A 201 -12.43 -16.68 -2.12
N LYS A 202 -12.79 -15.70 -1.27
CA LYS A 202 -14.12 -15.07 -1.25
C LYS A 202 -14.17 -13.88 -2.21
N GLU A 203 -13.21 -12.98 -2.12
CA GLU A 203 -13.19 -11.78 -2.96
C GLU A 203 -12.71 -12.08 -4.39
N LYS A 204 -12.08 -13.22 -4.65
CA LYS A 204 -11.56 -13.57 -5.99
C LYS A 204 -10.59 -12.51 -6.53
N CYS A 205 -9.74 -11.96 -5.67
CA CYS A 205 -8.70 -11.02 -6.09
C CYS A 205 -7.62 -11.74 -6.92
N ASP A 206 -7.19 -11.07 -7.99
CA ASP A 206 -6.11 -11.47 -8.89
C ASP A 206 -4.72 -11.10 -8.33
N LEU A 207 -4.66 -10.07 -7.47
CA LEU A 207 -3.46 -9.58 -6.80
C LEU A 207 -3.80 -9.31 -5.32
N VAL A 208 -2.88 -9.64 -4.42
CA VAL A 208 -2.95 -9.38 -2.98
C VAL A 208 -1.70 -8.62 -2.53
N ILE A 209 -1.92 -7.38 -2.10
CA ILE A 209 -0.91 -6.46 -1.60
C ILE A 209 -1.02 -6.40 -0.07
N CYS A 210 0.10 -6.53 0.63
CA CYS A 210 0.20 -6.22 2.05
C CYS A 210 0.87 -4.85 2.21
N ILE A 211 0.17 -3.90 2.82
CA ILE A 211 0.81 -2.69 3.35
C ILE A 211 1.26 -3.01 4.77
N SER A 212 2.52 -2.77 5.11
CA SER A 212 3.08 -3.20 6.38
C SER A 212 3.77 -2.07 7.11
N HIS A 213 3.46 -1.92 8.39
CA HIS A 213 4.20 -1.10 9.34
C HIS A 213 4.91 -1.99 10.39
N LEU A 214 5.23 -3.24 10.05
CA LEU A 214 5.93 -4.17 10.97
C LEU A 214 7.44 -3.94 11.05
N GLY A 215 8.03 -3.27 10.05
CA GLY A 215 9.47 -3.06 9.98
C GLY A 215 10.24 -4.17 9.26
N TRP A 216 11.39 -3.78 8.71
CA TRP A 216 12.42 -4.68 8.19
C TRP A 216 13.48 -4.96 9.26
N GLU A 217 13.96 -6.20 9.35
CA GLU A 217 14.99 -6.65 10.31
C GLU A 217 14.63 -6.46 11.80
N GLU A 218 13.34 -6.26 12.10
CA GLU A 218 12.86 -6.16 13.47
C GLU A 218 13.07 -7.47 14.23
N LYS A 219 13.58 -7.37 15.46
CA LYS A 219 13.83 -8.52 16.33
C LYS A 219 12.49 -9.12 16.77
N GLY A 220 12.02 -10.11 16.01
CA GLY A 220 10.76 -10.81 16.28
C GLY A 220 9.83 -10.78 15.07
N MET A 221 8.75 -10.00 15.16
CA MET A 221 7.70 -9.97 14.15
C MET A 221 7.88 -8.78 13.19
N GLY A 222 8.63 -8.99 12.11
CA GLY A 222 8.79 -8.05 11.00
C GLY A 222 8.31 -8.63 9.66
N ASP A 223 8.47 -7.86 8.58
CA ASP A 223 8.03 -8.24 7.23
C ASP A 223 8.59 -9.59 6.78
N GLN A 224 9.88 -9.83 7.05
CA GLN A 224 10.56 -11.08 6.68
C GLN A 224 9.90 -12.29 7.33
N MET A 225 9.52 -12.16 8.61
CA MET A 225 8.89 -13.24 9.35
C MET A 225 7.49 -13.54 8.83
N VAL A 226 6.71 -12.50 8.53
CA VAL A 226 5.37 -12.66 7.95
C VAL A 226 5.44 -13.28 6.58
N ILE A 227 6.29 -12.78 5.69
CA ILE A 227 6.43 -13.33 4.34
C ILE A 227 6.85 -14.80 4.41
N ALA A 228 7.89 -15.12 5.20
CA ALA A 228 8.40 -16.49 5.33
C ALA A 228 7.39 -17.50 5.87
N ASN A 229 6.38 -17.04 6.63
CA ASN A 229 5.35 -17.89 7.24
C ASN A 229 3.95 -17.67 6.65
N SER A 230 3.83 -17.04 5.50
CA SER A 230 2.56 -16.84 4.80
C SER A 230 2.56 -17.48 3.41
N ARG A 231 1.40 -17.42 2.75
CA ARG A 231 1.21 -17.83 1.36
C ARG A 231 0.42 -16.76 0.63
N GLY A 232 0.59 -16.69 -0.69
CA GLY A 232 -0.29 -15.95 -1.61
C GLY A 232 -0.33 -14.42 -1.47
N ILE A 233 0.56 -13.82 -0.68
CA ILE A 233 0.91 -12.40 -0.78
C ILE A 233 1.79 -12.22 -2.03
N ASP A 234 1.47 -11.26 -2.88
CA ASP A 234 2.24 -11.01 -4.10
C ASP A 234 3.27 -9.90 -3.95
N ILE A 235 3.02 -8.95 -3.04
CA ILE A 235 3.96 -7.86 -2.76
C ILE A 235 3.71 -7.27 -1.36
N VAL A 236 4.79 -6.86 -0.70
CA VAL A 236 4.76 -6.13 0.57
C VAL A 236 5.31 -4.73 0.38
N LEU A 237 4.56 -3.73 0.85
CA LEU A 237 4.96 -2.32 0.88
C LEU A 237 5.19 -1.95 2.34
N GLY A 238 6.44 -1.79 2.75
CA GLY A 238 6.82 -1.69 4.15
C GLY A 238 7.03 -0.27 4.68
N GLY A 239 7.27 -0.16 5.98
CA GLY A 239 7.55 1.05 6.75
C GLY A 239 8.13 0.72 8.13
N HIS A 240 8.05 1.63 9.11
CA HIS A 240 8.46 1.49 10.52
C HIS A 240 9.97 1.55 10.78
N SER A 241 10.75 0.71 10.11
CA SER A 241 12.20 0.58 10.38
C SER A 241 13.05 1.67 9.73
N HIS A 242 12.44 2.61 9.01
CA HIS A 242 13.10 3.66 8.21
C HIS A 242 14.16 3.12 7.24
N THR A 243 14.04 1.86 6.88
CA THR A 243 14.98 1.20 5.97
C THR A 243 14.77 1.75 4.56
N PHE A 244 15.84 1.98 3.82
CA PHE A 244 15.76 2.39 2.42
C PHE A 244 16.40 1.32 1.55
N PHE A 245 15.61 0.74 0.65
CA PHE A 245 16.11 -0.19 -0.35
C PHE A 245 16.43 0.52 -1.66
N LYS A 246 17.62 0.27 -2.19
CA LYS A 246 18.00 0.75 -3.53
C LYS A 246 17.38 -0.08 -4.64
N GLU A 247 17.06 -1.34 -4.34
CA GLU A 247 16.49 -2.33 -5.24
C GLU A 247 15.46 -3.17 -4.46
N LEU A 248 14.50 -3.79 -5.14
CA LEU A 248 13.54 -4.68 -4.48
C LEU A 248 14.26 -5.81 -3.73
N HIS A 249 13.85 -6.04 -2.49
CA HIS A 249 14.25 -7.21 -1.73
C HIS A 249 13.21 -8.32 -1.90
N TYR A 250 13.62 -9.56 -1.63
CA TYR A 250 12.76 -10.73 -1.80
C TYR A 250 12.89 -11.67 -0.61
N VAL A 251 11.75 -12.22 -0.17
CA VAL A 251 11.69 -13.26 0.86
C VAL A 251 10.88 -14.43 0.35
N LYS A 252 11.38 -15.66 0.54
CA LYS A 252 10.66 -16.87 0.16
C LYS A 252 9.53 -17.13 1.13
N ASN A 253 8.33 -17.33 0.60
CA ASN A 253 7.17 -17.71 1.39
C ASN A 253 7.10 -19.23 1.63
N LEU A 254 6.05 -19.72 2.29
CA LEU A 254 5.90 -21.15 2.62
C LEU A 254 5.77 -22.08 1.40
N ASP A 255 5.44 -21.54 0.23
CA ASP A 255 5.37 -22.29 -1.02
C ASP A 255 6.69 -22.18 -1.82
N GLY A 256 7.72 -21.55 -1.25
CA GLY A 256 9.02 -21.31 -1.88
C GLY A 256 9.03 -20.19 -2.92
N HIS A 257 7.92 -19.46 -3.10
CA HIS A 257 7.84 -18.31 -4.00
C HIS A 257 8.54 -17.10 -3.40
N GLU A 258 9.35 -16.41 -4.21
CA GLU A 258 9.95 -15.12 -3.84
C GLU A 258 8.90 -14.02 -3.88
N VAL A 259 8.60 -13.43 -2.72
CA VAL A 259 7.69 -12.30 -2.59
C VAL A 259 8.52 -11.02 -2.51
N PRO A 260 8.32 -10.07 -3.44
CA PRO A 260 8.99 -8.77 -3.39
C PRO A 260 8.51 -7.94 -2.19
N VAL A 261 9.44 -7.19 -1.61
CA VAL A 261 9.23 -6.25 -0.52
C VAL A 261 10.03 -4.98 -0.75
N ASP A 262 9.41 -3.84 -0.48
CA ASP A 262 9.97 -2.52 -0.74
C ASP A 262 9.85 -1.60 0.47
N HIS A 263 10.84 -0.73 0.68
CA HIS A 263 10.95 0.19 1.82
C HIS A 263 11.64 1.49 1.37
N GLU A 264 11.02 2.65 1.65
CA GLU A 264 11.39 3.95 1.05
C GLU A 264 12.17 4.89 1.99
N GLY A 265 12.62 4.37 3.13
CA GLY A 265 13.26 5.17 4.16
C GLY A 265 12.24 5.93 4.99
N LYS A 266 12.42 7.25 5.09
CA LYS A 266 11.56 8.13 5.90
C LYS A 266 11.48 9.54 5.34
N ASN A 267 10.62 10.35 5.94
CA ASN A 267 10.33 11.74 5.57
C ASN A 267 9.82 11.88 4.12
N ALA A 268 9.51 10.77 3.44
CA ALA A 268 9.24 10.71 2.01
C ALA A 268 10.26 11.49 1.15
N ILE A 269 11.55 11.32 1.48
CA ILE A 269 12.65 11.76 0.60
C ILE A 269 12.55 11.03 -0.73
N TYR A 270 12.20 9.74 -0.66
CA TYR A 270 11.90 8.87 -1.79
C TYR A 270 10.39 8.55 -1.82
N VAL A 271 9.90 8.19 -3.01
CA VAL A 271 8.58 7.62 -3.22
C VAL A 271 8.80 6.39 -4.08
N GLY A 272 8.38 5.24 -3.57
CA GLY A 272 8.55 3.99 -4.26
C GLY A 272 7.73 3.94 -5.53
N LYS A 273 8.27 3.31 -6.56
CA LYS A 273 7.58 3.15 -7.84
C LYS A 273 7.79 1.76 -8.39
N LEU A 274 6.74 0.97 -8.30
CA LEU A 274 6.72 -0.42 -8.70
C LEU A 274 5.86 -0.56 -9.96
N LYS A 275 6.39 -1.25 -10.96
CA LYS A 275 5.68 -1.60 -12.19
C LYS A 275 5.49 -3.10 -12.24
N LEU A 276 4.25 -3.54 -12.03
CA LEU A 276 3.90 -4.94 -12.00
C LEU A 276 3.36 -5.37 -13.36
N ASP A 277 4.09 -6.28 -14.00
CA ASP A 277 3.67 -6.91 -15.23
C ASP A 277 2.80 -8.13 -14.93
N LEU A 278 1.49 -7.96 -15.10
CA LEU A 278 0.53 -9.01 -14.82
C LEU A 278 0.39 -9.89 -16.06
N THR A 279 1.15 -10.99 -16.06
CA THR A 279 0.92 -12.08 -17.00
C THR A 279 -0.33 -12.84 -16.57
N ARG A 280 -1.29 -13.00 -17.48
CA ARG A 280 -2.52 -13.77 -17.23
C ARG A 280 -2.17 -15.27 -17.17
N SER A 281 -1.60 -15.74 -16.07
CA SER A 281 -1.49 -17.19 -15.82
C SER A 281 -1.14 -17.53 -14.37
N ARG A 282 -2.17 -17.72 -13.54
CA ARG A 282 -2.25 -18.84 -12.58
C ARG A 282 -3.73 -19.23 -12.49
N LYS A 283 -4.13 -20.17 -13.36
CA LYS A 283 -5.34 -20.97 -13.13
C LYS A 283 -5.00 -22.08 -12.16
#